data_AF-F4XUC6-F1
#
_entry.id   AF-F4XUC6-F1
#
_cell.length_a   1.000
_cell.length_b   1.000
_cell.length_c   1.000
_cell.angle_alpha   90.00
_cell.angle_beta   90.00
_cell.angle_gamma   90.00
#
_symmetry.space_group_name_H-M   'P 1'
#
loop_
_entity.id
_entity.type
_entity.pdbx_description
1 polymer ?
#
loop_
_entity_poly.entity_id
_entity_poly.type
_entity_poly.pdbx_seq_one_letter_code
_entity_poly.pdbx_strand_id
1 'polypeptide(L)'
;MEQCKLLRYQISCPGLPLAVYREVAAHLRQVTGVDADLLPQTSQQFDYNQSQVGGLWIEYAETADKLETERVKQILSYYQNRYGAWEEDTSDGGQQLT
;
A
#
# COMPACT_ATOMS: atom_id res chain seq x y z
N MET A 1 4.39 -28.87 5.64
CA MET A 1 3.60 -27.74 5.09
C MET A 1 4.50 -26.53 5.20
N GLU A 2 4.99 -26.03 4.07
CA GLU A 2 5.87 -24.85 4.05
C GLU A 2 5.05 -23.64 4.50
N GLN A 3 5.50 -22.93 5.52
CA GLN A 3 4.87 -21.68 5.93
C GLN A 3 5.29 -20.61 4.92
N CYS A 4 4.42 -20.27 3.97
CA CYS A 4 4.65 -19.13 3.08
C CYS A 4 4.63 -17.85 3.92
N LYS A 5 5.76 -17.15 3.99
CA LYS A 5 5.83 -15.87 4.67
C LYS A 5 5.12 -14.81 3.84
N LEU A 6 4.43 -13.88 4.51
CA LEU A 6 3.82 -12.72 3.86
C LEU A 6 4.71 -11.51 4.15
N LEU A 7 5.05 -10.75 3.11
CA LEU A 7 5.79 -9.50 3.23
C LEU A 7 4.79 -8.36 3.09
N ARG A 8 4.57 -7.63 4.18
CA ARG A 8 3.63 -6.52 4.24
C ARG A 8 4.35 -5.22 4.57
N TYR A 9 4.02 -4.15 3.85
CA TYR A 9 4.47 -2.81 4.17
C TYR A 9 3.36 -1.80 3.94
N GLN A 10 3.55 -0.59 4.47
CA GLN A 10 2.56 0.48 4.45
C GLN A 10 3.13 1.69 3.73
N ILE A 11 2.30 2.33 2.91
CA ILE A 11 2.65 3.55 2.18
C ILE A 11 1.52 4.56 2.27
N SER A 12 1.87 5.83 2.23
CA SER A 12 0.93 6.94 2.11
C SER A 12 1.42 7.96 1.09
N CYS A 13 0.51 8.77 0.58
CA CYS A 13 0.75 9.91 -0.28
C CYS A 13 -0.29 10.97 0.12
N PRO A 14 0.10 12.00 0.90
CA PRO A 14 -0.84 12.99 1.43
C PRO A 14 -1.65 13.71 0.35
N GLY A 15 -1.07 13.92 -0.83
CA GLY A 15 -1.73 14.57 -1.97
C GLY A 15 -2.74 13.70 -2.73
N LEU A 16 -2.90 12.42 -2.36
CA LEU A 16 -3.73 11.47 -3.08
C LEU A 16 -5.17 11.48 -2.56
N PRO A 17 -6.20 11.75 -3.40
CA PRO A 17 -7.60 11.69 -2.97
C PRO A 17 -8.06 10.27 -2.62
N LEU A 18 -9.07 10.14 -1.75
CA LEU A 18 -9.66 8.86 -1.36
C LEU A 18 -10.05 7.97 -2.55
N ALA A 19 -10.68 8.56 -3.58
CA ALA A 19 -11.10 7.79 -4.75
C ALA A 19 -9.90 7.18 -5.48
N VAL A 20 -8.79 7.91 -5.55
CA VAL A 20 -7.56 7.44 -6.19
C VAL A 20 -6.88 6.37 -5.35
N TYR A 21 -6.87 6.49 -4.01
CA TYR A 21 -6.44 5.40 -3.12
C TYR A 21 -7.19 4.09 -3.37
N ARG A 22 -8.53 4.16 -3.54
CA ARG A 22 -9.35 2.97 -3.86
C ARG A 22 -9.00 2.38 -5.23
N GLU A 23 -8.71 3.24 -6.21
CA GLU A 23 -8.26 2.83 -7.53
C GLU A 23 -6.90 2.11 -7.47
N VAL A 24 -5.93 2.67 -6.72
CA VAL A 24 -4.62 2.05 -6.51
C VAL A 24 -4.78 0.66 -5.90
N ALA A 25 -5.56 0.53 -4.81
CA ALA A 25 -5.82 -0.77 -4.18
C ALA A 25 -6.46 -1.77 -5.16
N ALA A 26 -7.41 -1.32 -5.98
CA ALA A 26 -8.05 -2.17 -6.98
C ALA A 26 -7.07 -2.65 -8.05
N HIS A 27 -6.14 -1.81 -8.52
CA HIS A 27 -5.11 -2.22 -9.47
C HIS A 27 -4.06 -3.16 -8.85
N LEU A 28 -3.66 -2.92 -7.61
CA LEU A 28 -2.72 -3.80 -6.90
C LEU A 28 -3.29 -5.21 -6.72
N ARG A 29 -4.58 -5.34 -6.36
CA ARG A 29 -5.25 -6.65 -6.23
C ARG A 29 -5.42 -7.42 -7.55
N GLN A 30 -5.20 -6.79 -8.71
CA GLN A 30 -5.18 -7.48 -10.00
C GLN A 30 -3.84 -8.17 -10.27
N VAL A 31 -2.80 -7.84 -9.51
CA VAL A 31 -1.48 -8.46 -9.61
C VAL A 31 -1.52 -9.80 -8.86
N THR A 32 -1.00 -10.86 -9.48
CA THR A 32 -1.13 -12.20 -8.90
C THR A 32 -0.27 -12.33 -7.65
N GLY A 33 -0.86 -12.80 -6.54
CA GLY A 33 -0.14 -12.98 -5.27
C GLY A 33 0.10 -11.68 -4.50
N VAL A 34 -0.61 -10.61 -4.86
CA VAL A 34 -0.59 -9.31 -4.17
C VAL A 34 -1.97 -9.02 -3.61
N ASP A 35 -2.02 -8.65 -2.34
CA ASP A 35 -3.19 -8.03 -1.73
C ASP A 35 -2.84 -6.62 -1.24
N ALA A 36 -3.85 -5.77 -1.14
CA ALA A 36 -3.70 -4.41 -0.66
C ALA A 36 -5.03 -3.90 -0.12
N ASP A 37 -5.04 -3.04 0.89
CA ASP A 37 -6.25 -2.32 1.30
C ASP A 37 -5.89 -0.99 1.96
N LEU A 38 -6.94 -0.20 2.21
CA LEU A 38 -6.84 1.11 2.83
C LEU A 38 -6.51 1.00 4.32
N LEU A 39 -5.63 1.87 4.78
CA LEU A 39 -5.43 2.12 6.20
C LEU A 39 -6.46 3.13 6.70
N PRO A 40 -7.03 2.95 7.90
CA PRO A 40 -7.94 3.93 8.49
C PRO A 40 -7.22 5.27 8.67
N GLN A 41 -7.97 6.37 8.58
CA GLN A 41 -7.45 7.68 8.93
C GLN A 41 -7.29 7.79 10.44
N THR A 42 -6.10 8.17 10.90
CA THR A 42 -5.73 8.31 12.31
C THR A 42 -5.61 9.77 12.77
N SER A 43 -5.71 10.73 11.84
CA SER A 43 -5.76 12.16 12.16
C SER A 43 -6.94 12.48 13.08
N GLN A 44 -6.66 13.14 14.19
CA GLN A 44 -7.68 13.59 15.14
C GLN A 44 -8.38 14.88 14.70
N GLN A 45 -7.91 15.51 13.62
CA GLN A 45 -8.45 16.76 13.09
C GLN A 45 -9.10 16.49 11.73
N PHE A 46 -10.33 16.93 11.56
CA PHE A 46 -11.00 16.86 10.25
C PHE A 46 -10.51 18.00 9.36
N ASP A 47 -9.87 17.65 8.26
CA ASP A 47 -9.49 18.57 7.19
C ASP A 47 -10.02 18.03 5.87
N TYR A 48 -10.84 18.83 5.19
CA TYR A 48 -11.43 18.47 3.90
C TYR A 48 -10.37 18.22 2.82
N ASN A 49 -9.18 18.83 2.97
CA ASN A 49 -8.09 18.69 2.02
C ASN A 49 -7.18 17.50 2.34
N GLN A 50 -7.36 16.84 3.48
CA GLN A 50 -6.67 15.59 3.79
C GLN A 50 -7.43 14.41 3.21
N SER A 51 -6.71 13.37 2.81
CA SER A 51 -7.34 12.11 2.43
C SER A 51 -8.11 11.54 3.63
N GLN A 52 -9.29 10.96 3.37
CA GLN A 52 -10.10 10.32 4.42
C GLN A 52 -9.57 8.93 4.83
N VAL A 53 -8.36 8.57 4.39
CA VAL A 53 -7.62 7.34 4.73
C VAL A 53 -6.19 7.69 5.11
N GLY A 54 -5.57 6.85 5.94
CA GLY A 54 -4.17 7.03 6.37
C GLY A 54 -3.15 6.58 5.33
N GLY A 55 -3.56 5.76 4.36
CA GLY A 55 -2.66 5.20 3.35
C GLY A 55 -3.14 3.85 2.82
N LEU A 56 -2.20 3.03 2.37
CA LEU A 56 -2.38 1.66 1.91
C LEU A 56 -1.44 0.74 2.67
N TRP A 57 -1.88 -0.48 2.93
CA TRP A 57 -0.94 -1.59 3.09
C TRP A 57 -0.90 -2.40 1.80
N ILE A 58 0.26 -2.97 1.50
CA ILE A 58 0.49 -3.89 0.39
C ILE A 58 1.14 -5.13 0.97
N GLU A 59 0.64 -6.29 0.57
CA GLU A 59 1.12 -7.59 1.02
C GLU A 59 1.44 -8.48 -0.17
N TYR A 60 2.61 -9.11 -0.13
CA TYR A 60 3.07 -10.06 -1.14
C TYR A 60 3.17 -11.45 -0.52
N ALA A 61 2.78 -12.46 -1.28
CA ALA A 61 3.27 -13.81 -1.03
C ALA A 61 4.81 -13.83 -1.26
N GLU A 62 5.57 -14.48 -0.38
CA GLU A 62 7.04 -14.63 -0.55
C GLU A 62 7.43 -15.29 -1.89
N THR A 63 6.52 -16.07 -2.47
CA THR A 63 6.67 -16.67 -3.81
C THR A 63 6.31 -15.73 -4.95
N ALA A 64 6.08 -14.44 -4.69
CA ALA A 64 5.76 -13.47 -5.73
C ALA A 64 6.90 -13.41 -6.75
N ASP A 65 6.57 -13.69 -8.02
CA ASP A 65 7.52 -13.63 -9.11
C ASP A 65 8.08 -12.20 -9.25
N LYS A 66 9.31 -12.09 -9.74
CA LYS A 66 9.94 -10.81 -10.07
C LYS A 66 9.06 -10.00 -11.02
N LEU A 67 8.33 -10.67 -11.93
CA LEU A 67 7.40 -10.01 -12.84
C LEU A 67 6.27 -9.29 -12.09
N GLU A 68 5.67 -9.92 -11.08
CA GLU A 68 4.57 -9.33 -10.31
C GLU A 68 5.07 -8.20 -9.41
N THR A 69 6.26 -8.35 -8.82
CA THR A 69 6.92 -7.27 -8.06
C THR A 69 7.18 -6.04 -8.93
N GLU A 70 7.66 -6.23 -10.18
CA GLU A 70 7.87 -5.12 -11.11
C GLU A 70 6.55 -4.47 -11.56
N ARG A 71 5.47 -5.24 -11.73
CA ARG A 71 4.14 -4.69 -12.02
C ARG A 71 3.65 -3.78 -10.90
N VAL A 72 3.80 -4.17 -9.64
CA VAL A 72 3.45 -3.29 -8.51
C VAL A 72 4.25 -2.00 -8.57
N LYS A 73 5.57 -2.07 -8.79
CA LYS A 73 6.40 -0.85 -8.94
C LYS A 73 5.93 0.07 -10.06
N GLN A 74 5.52 -0.48 -11.21
CA GLN A 74 4.99 0.30 -12.32
C GLN A 74 3.66 1.00 -11.96
N ILE A 75 2.76 0.28 -11.29
CA ILE A 75 1.49 0.85 -10.79
C ILE A 75 1.79 2.00 -9.83
N LEU A 76 2.63 1.78 -8.82
CA LEU A 76 2.97 2.81 -7.83
C LEU A 76 3.66 4.02 -8.47
N SER A 77 4.58 3.79 -9.42
CA SER A 77 5.28 4.86 -10.13
C SER A 77 4.35 5.74 -10.94
N TYR A 78 3.31 5.16 -11.55
CA TYR A 78 2.31 5.91 -12.32
C TYR A 78 1.56 6.93 -11.45
N TYR A 79 1.10 6.53 -10.26
CA TYR A 79 0.41 7.43 -9.34
C TYR A 79 1.38 8.42 -8.70
N GLN A 80 2.60 7.97 -8.36
CA GLN A 80 3.63 8.86 -7.81
C GLN A 80 3.91 10.06 -8.71
N ASN A 81 4.05 9.81 -10.01
CA ASN A 81 4.34 10.86 -10.99
C ASN A 81 3.23 11.91 -11.14
N ARG A 82 2.01 11.62 -10.65
CA ARG A 82 0.83 12.49 -10.80
C ARG A 82 0.45 13.21 -9.51
N TYR A 83 0.65 12.56 -8.37
CA TYR A 83 0.11 13.02 -7.09
C TYR A 83 1.19 13.33 -6.04
N GLY A 84 2.44 12.93 -6.28
CA GLY A 84 3.55 13.16 -5.36
C GLY A 84 4.19 11.85 -4.88
N ALA A 85 5.28 11.97 -4.13
CA ALA A 85 6.01 10.82 -3.61
C ALA A 85 5.14 9.94 -2.68
N TRP A 86 5.40 8.63 -2.71
CA TRP A 86 4.97 7.73 -1.66
C TRP A 86 5.90 7.89 -0.46
N GLU A 87 5.31 7.90 0.73
CA GLU A 87 5.98 7.89 2.01
C GLU A 87 5.77 6.51 2.63
N GLU A 88 6.86 5.79 2.91
CA GLU A 88 6.80 4.52 3.61
C GLU A 88 6.54 4.77 5.10
N ASP A 89 5.54 4.10 5.66
CA ASP A 89 5.38 4.09 7.11
C ASP A 89 6.27 2.99 7.67
N THR A 90 7.42 3.40 8.23
CA THR A 90 8.37 2.52 8.91
C THR A 90 7.92 2.15 10.33
N SER A 91 6.68 2.48 10.71
CA SER A 91 6.04 2.04 11.96
C SER A 91 5.69 0.55 11.88
N ASP A 92 6.74 -0.28 11.87
CA ASP A 92 6.68 -1.72 12.03
C ASP A 92 6.14 -2.06 13.42
N GLY A 93 4.84 -2.35 13.47
CA GLY A 93 4.20 -3.11 14.54
C GLY A 93 4.23 -4.61 14.30
N GLY A 94 5.14 -5.11 13.43
CA GLY A 94 5.44 -6.52 13.27
C GLY A 94 6.05 -7.06 14.55
N GLN A 95 5.21 -7.57 15.46
CA GLN A 95 5.66 -8.33 16.61
C GLN A 95 6.50 -9.51 16.12
N GLN A 96 7.81 -9.40 16.33
CA GLN A 96 8.73 -10.53 16.30
C GLN A 96 8.43 -11.36 17.55
N LEU A 97 7.50 -12.32 17.42
CA LEU A 97 7.23 -13.31 18.46
C LEU A 97 8.52 -14.11 18.68
N THR A 98 9.06 -13.99 19.88
CA THR A 98 10.22 -14.73 20.39
C THR A 98 9.79 -16.12 20.87
#